data_AF-A0A8H7GMR8-F1
#
_entry.id   AF-A0A8H7GMR8-F1
#
_cell.length_a   1.000
_cell.length_b   1.000
_cell.length_c   1.000
_cell.angle_alpha   90.00
_cell.angle_beta   90.00
_cell.angle_gamma   90.00
#
_symmetry.space_group_name_H-M   'P 1'
#
loop_
_entity.id
_entity.type
_entity.pdbx_description
1 polymer ?
#
loop_
_entity_poly.entity_id
_entity_poly.type
_entity_poly.pdbx_seq_one_letter_code
_entity_poly.pdbx_strand_id
1 'polypeptide(L)'
;MSFPGNNKDKLVRATDLDALSCRLSANKKGYFEPPDEFIPDLLRSYEQALQFCDGYTQMSAGRSIRGTFSEPKLPLINRGTYFRTECINRVVNEFIREHGKCQIVALGGGSDTRSFRVLQEHANVCYTEIDFPELTKIKKIAISKLQRLQTIIREKLPPIMILSRAEMALLDADLHTENYQLGLV
;
A
#
# COMPACT_ATOMS: atom_id res chain seq x y z
N MET A 1 -0.98 -24.31 17.82
CA MET A 1 -0.39 -25.03 16.67
C MET A 1 -0.01 -23.99 15.62
N SER A 2 1.28 -23.75 15.38
CA SER A 2 1.73 -22.88 14.29
C SER A 2 1.61 -23.62 12.97
N PHE A 3 0.76 -23.17 12.06
CA PHE A 3 0.68 -23.74 10.73
C PHE A 3 2.02 -23.56 9.99
N PRO A 4 2.54 -24.59 9.30
CA PRO A 4 3.78 -24.51 8.53
C PRO A 4 3.80 -23.44 7.40
N GLY A 5 2.65 -22.81 7.10
CA GLY A 5 2.49 -21.74 6.11
C GLY A 5 2.98 -20.35 6.56
N ASN A 6 3.07 -20.08 7.87
CA ASN A 6 3.22 -18.71 8.38
C ASN A 6 4.54 -18.03 7.96
N ASN A 7 5.61 -18.83 7.77
CA ASN A 7 6.89 -18.29 7.27
C ASN A 7 6.89 -18.04 5.76
N LYS A 8 6.17 -18.84 4.97
CA LYS A 8 6.08 -18.63 3.52
C LYS A 8 5.29 -17.36 3.22
N ASP A 9 4.16 -17.19 3.90
CA ASP A 9 3.30 -16.00 3.71
C ASP A 9 4.00 -14.73 4.16
N LYS A 10 4.78 -14.79 5.26
CA LYS A 10 5.66 -13.68 5.65
C LYS A 10 6.66 -13.32 4.55
N LEU A 11 7.31 -14.31 3.91
CA LEU A 11 8.27 -14.04 2.84
C LEU A 11 7.59 -13.40 1.62
N VAL A 12 6.38 -13.83 1.28
CA VAL A 12 5.58 -13.20 0.21
C VAL A 12 5.24 -11.77 0.57
N ARG A 13 4.69 -11.52 1.76
CA ARG A 13 4.37 -10.16 2.25
C ARG A 13 5.59 -9.25 2.31
N ALA A 14 6.77 -9.80 2.64
CA ALA A 14 8.01 -9.02 2.73
C ALA A 14 8.44 -8.42 1.38
N THR A 15 8.03 -9.01 0.24
CA THR A 15 8.35 -8.49 -1.10
C THR A 15 7.72 -7.11 -1.36
N ASP A 16 6.64 -6.77 -0.66
CA ASP A 16 6.02 -5.46 -0.75
C ASP A 16 6.95 -4.33 -0.28
N LEU A 17 7.77 -4.57 0.76
CA LEU A 17 8.76 -3.58 1.21
C LEU A 17 9.78 -3.25 0.12
N ASP A 18 10.21 -4.26 -0.66
CA ASP A 18 11.13 -4.05 -1.78
C ASP A 18 10.48 -3.24 -2.89
N ALA A 19 9.19 -3.49 -3.19
CA ALA A 19 8.40 -2.71 -4.13
C ALA A 19 8.24 -1.25 -3.67
N LEU A 20 7.87 -1.03 -2.41
CA LEU A 20 7.76 0.30 -1.79
C LEU A 20 9.09 1.04 -1.83
N SER A 21 10.20 0.36 -1.54
CA SER A 21 11.54 0.94 -1.58
C SER A 21 11.96 1.34 -3.00
N CYS A 22 11.64 0.53 -4.01
CA CYS A 22 11.86 0.89 -5.41
C CYS A 22 11.05 2.13 -5.80
N ARG A 23 9.76 2.19 -5.43
CA ARG A 23 8.89 3.35 -5.68
C ARG A 23 9.38 4.60 -4.96
N LEU A 24 9.78 4.50 -3.70
CA LEU A 24 10.36 5.61 -2.94
C LEU A 24 11.63 6.15 -3.59
N SER A 25 12.55 5.26 -3.99
CA SER A 25 13.80 5.64 -4.65
C SER A 25 13.54 6.36 -5.97
N ALA A 26 12.66 5.83 -6.83
CA ALA A 26 12.29 6.46 -8.09
C ALA A 26 11.62 7.83 -7.87
N ASN A 27 10.73 7.93 -6.88
CA ASN A 27 10.05 9.18 -6.53
C ASN A 27 11.03 10.26 -6.06
N LYS A 28 11.93 9.93 -5.12
CA LYS A 28 12.98 10.84 -4.62
C LYS A 28 13.94 11.32 -5.71
N LYS A 29 14.10 10.54 -6.78
CA LYS A 29 14.97 10.87 -7.91
C LYS A 29 14.24 11.60 -9.04
N GLY A 30 12.98 11.97 -8.85
CA GLY A 30 12.21 12.78 -9.82
C GLY A 30 11.76 12.00 -11.05
N TYR A 31 11.62 10.67 -10.95
CA TYR A 31 11.10 9.87 -12.06
C TYR A 31 9.58 10.04 -12.25
N PHE A 32 8.85 10.49 -11.23
CA PHE A 32 7.41 10.69 -11.30
C PHE A 32 7.08 12.18 -11.34
N GLU A 33 6.25 12.57 -12.31
CA GLU A 33 5.73 13.92 -12.47
C GLU A 33 4.19 13.85 -12.66
N PRO A 34 3.39 14.38 -11.72
CA PRO A 34 3.81 14.89 -10.41
C PRO A 34 4.40 13.80 -9.50
N PRO A 35 5.17 14.16 -8.46
CA PRO A 35 5.69 13.19 -7.50
C PRO A 35 4.54 12.52 -6.74
N ASP A 36 4.78 11.28 -6.32
CA ASP A 36 3.84 10.56 -5.48
C ASP A 36 3.96 11.03 -4.02
N GLU A 37 2.91 11.71 -3.58
CA GLU A 37 2.83 12.34 -2.27
C GLU A 37 2.34 11.40 -1.15
N PHE A 38 1.95 10.15 -1.46
CA PHE A 38 1.40 9.21 -0.47
C PHE A 38 2.44 8.20 0.04
N ILE A 39 3.52 7.97 -0.71
CA ILE A 39 4.59 7.02 -0.35
C ILE A 39 5.14 7.27 1.07
N PRO A 40 5.47 8.51 1.49
CA PRO A 40 6.04 8.73 2.83
C PRO A 40 5.11 8.29 3.95
N ASP A 41 3.80 8.45 3.77
CA ASP A 41 2.81 8.13 4.79
C ASP A 41 2.55 6.63 4.91
N LEU A 42 2.60 5.91 3.78
CA LEU A 42 2.60 4.45 3.82
C LEU A 42 3.85 3.93 4.54
N LEU A 43 5.03 4.47 4.22
CA LEU A 43 6.27 4.07 4.88
C LEU A 43 6.21 4.26 6.40
N ARG A 44 5.71 5.41 6.88
CA ARG A 44 5.52 5.66 8.32
C ARG A 44 4.60 4.62 8.98
N SER A 45 3.60 4.14 8.26
CA SER A 45 2.69 3.11 8.77
C SER A 45 3.37 1.74 8.86
N TYR A 46 4.21 1.39 7.88
CA TYR A 46 5.07 0.20 7.97
C TYR A 46 6.04 0.28 9.15
N GLU A 47 6.71 1.41 9.34
CA GLU A 47 7.64 1.63 10.46
C GLU A 47 6.99 1.40 11.83
N GLN A 48 5.72 1.79 11.97
CA GLN A 48 4.98 1.68 13.22
C GLN A 48 4.36 0.29 13.43
N ALA A 49 3.77 -0.30 12.39
CA ALA A 49 2.90 -1.47 12.51
C ALA A 49 3.57 -2.81 12.15
N LEU A 50 4.65 -2.82 11.36
CA LEU A 50 5.26 -4.07 10.87
C LEU A 50 5.73 -4.98 12.02
N GLN A 51 6.21 -4.41 13.13
CA GLN A 51 6.63 -5.15 14.32
C GLN A 51 5.51 -5.97 15.00
N PHE A 52 4.26 -5.59 14.76
CA PHE A 52 3.08 -6.25 15.32
C PHE A 52 2.47 -7.28 14.37
N CYS A 53 2.97 -7.35 13.12
CA CYS A 53 2.53 -8.33 12.15
C CYS A 53 3.10 -9.73 12.45
N ASP A 54 2.36 -10.75 12.02
CA ASP A 54 2.78 -12.13 12.18
C ASP A 54 4.10 -12.39 11.45
N GLY A 55 4.98 -13.15 12.12
CA GLY A 55 6.31 -13.47 11.62
C GLY A 55 7.38 -12.40 11.87
N TYR A 56 7.04 -11.19 12.34
CA TYR A 56 8.02 -10.17 12.69
C TYR A 56 8.19 -10.03 14.19
N THR A 57 9.42 -9.95 14.71
CA THR A 57 9.76 -9.33 16.01
C THR A 57 10.12 -7.86 15.83
N GLN A 58 10.09 -7.05 16.90
CA GLN A 58 10.53 -5.65 16.86
C GLN A 58 11.93 -5.49 16.24
N MET A 59 12.88 -6.33 16.65
CA MET A 59 14.23 -6.32 16.10
C MET A 59 14.25 -6.69 14.60
N SER A 60 13.51 -7.72 14.20
CA SER A 60 13.47 -8.15 12.79
C SER A 60 12.77 -7.15 11.88
N ALA A 61 11.67 -6.52 12.34
CA ALA A 61 10.97 -5.47 11.60
C ALA A 61 11.87 -4.26 11.41
N GLY A 62 12.53 -3.80 12.47
CA GLY A 62 13.49 -2.71 12.38
C GLY A 62 14.66 -3.02 11.43
N ARG A 63 15.14 -4.27 11.40
CA ARG A 63 16.18 -4.71 10.44
C ARG A 63 15.66 -4.72 9.01
N SER A 64 14.45 -5.24 8.76
CA SER A 64 13.82 -5.25 7.44
C SER A 64 13.65 -3.82 6.90
N ILE A 65 13.07 -2.92 7.68
CA ILE A 65 12.90 -1.52 7.26
C ILE A 65 14.26 -0.87 6.98
N ARG A 66 15.22 -0.95 7.91
CA ARG A 66 16.53 -0.33 7.68
C ARG A 66 17.23 -0.91 6.45
N GLY A 67 17.27 -2.24 6.30
CA GLY A 67 17.94 -2.89 5.19
C GLY A 67 17.29 -2.58 3.84
N THR A 68 15.96 -2.49 3.78
CA THR A 68 15.24 -2.27 2.53
C THR A 68 15.26 -0.80 2.09
N PHE A 69 15.31 0.15 3.02
CA PHE A 69 15.19 1.60 2.74
C PHE A 69 16.49 2.42 2.91
N SER A 70 17.61 1.83 3.35
CA SER A 70 18.86 2.57 3.58
C SER A 70 19.55 3.03 2.29
N GLU A 71 19.55 2.20 1.25
CA GLU A 71 20.34 2.44 0.04
C GLU A 71 19.49 2.91 -1.15
N PRO A 72 19.92 3.95 -1.89
CA PRO A 72 19.30 4.33 -3.16
C PRO A 72 19.35 3.16 -4.17
N LYS A 73 18.28 2.99 -4.95
CA LYS A 73 18.29 2.00 -6.04
C LYS A 73 19.10 2.52 -7.23
N LEU A 74 19.75 1.60 -7.94
CA LEU A 74 20.50 1.90 -9.17
C LEU A 74 19.60 2.57 -10.22
N PRO A 75 20.15 3.41 -11.12
CA PRO A 75 19.37 4.08 -12.17
C PRO A 75 18.53 3.12 -13.02
N LEU A 76 19.05 1.92 -13.32
CA LEU A 76 18.32 0.90 -14.08
C LEU A 76 17.06 0.42 -13.34
N ILE A 77 17.13 0.26 -12.02
CA ILE A 77 15.99 -0.13 -11.18
C ILE A 77 14.95 0.99 -11.13
N ASN A 78 15.39 2.25 -10.97
CA ASN A 78 14.48 3.40 -10.99
C ASN A 78 13.77 3.53 -12.34
N ARG A 79 14.49 3.35 -13.46
CA ARG A 79 13.89 3.31 -14.82
C ARG A 79 12.87 2.18 -14.96
N GLY A 80 13.19 0.97 -14.50
CA GLY A 80 12.24 -0.14 -14.52
C GLY A 80 10.99 0.14 -13.68
N THR A 81 11.17 0.74 -12.51
CA THR A 81 10.06 1.14 -11.63
C THR A 81 9.18 2.20 -12.28
N TYR A 82 9.79 3.18 -12.95
CA TYR A 82 9.08 4.19 -13.74
C TYR A 82 8.23 3.56 -14.84
N PHE A 83 8.85 2.76 -15.72
CA PHE A 83 8.13 2.11 -16.81
C PHE A 83 7.00 1.22 -16.31
N ARG A 84 7.23 0.41 -15.27
CA ARG A 84 6.18 -0.40 -14.64
C ARG A 84 5.00 0.46 -14.21
N THR A 85 5.28 1.56 -13.52
CA THR A 85 4.24 2.46 -13.00
C THR A 85 3.47 3.13 -14.13
N GLU A 86 4.18 3.70 -15.10
CA GLU A 86 3.58 4.45 -16.21
C GLU A 86 2.80 3.56 -17.18
N CYS A 87 3.29 2.36 -17.49
CA CYS A 87 2.56 1.43 -18.33
C CYS A 87 1.23 1.02 -17.69
N ILE A 88 1.22 0.68 -16.39
CA ILE A 88 -0.03 0.32 -15.70
C ILE A 88 -0.96 1.53 -15.62
N ASN A 89 -0.43 2.73 -15.30
CA ASN A 89 -1.21 3.96 -15.26
C ASN A 89 -1.89 4.25 -16.60
N ARG A 90 -1.19 4.09 -17.73
CA ARG A 90 -1.76 4.29 -19.07
C ARG A 90 -2.91 3.34 -19.35
N VAL A 91 -2.73 2.05 -19.08
CA VAL A 91 -3.77 1.03 -19.29
C VAL A 91 -5.01 1.32 -18.43
N VAL A 92 -4.82 1.66 -17.15
CA VAL A 92 -5.93 2.00 -16.25
C VAL A 92 -6.67 3.26 -16.72
N ASN A 93 -5.94 4.31 -17.11
CA ASN A 93 -6.53 5.56 -17.58
C ASN A 93 -7.26 5.40 -18.93
N GLU A 94 -6.72 4.58 -19.83
CA GLU A 94 -7.39 4.19 -21.08
C GLU A 94 -8.71 3.48 -20.82
N PHE A 95 -8.69 2.46 -19.97
CA PHE A 95 -9.88 1.71 -19.60
C PHE A 95 -10.97 2.61 -18.97
N ILE A 96 -10.59 3.50 -18.05
CA ILE A 96 -11.52 4.44 -17.42
C ILE A 96 -12.12 5.40 -18.47
N ARG A 97 -11.30 5.90 -19.40
CA ARG A 97 -11.75 6.82 -20.46
C ARG A 97 -12.75 6.16 -21.42
N GLU A 98 -12.56 4.87 -21.72
CA GLU A 98 -13.45 4.13 -22.62
C GLU A 98 -14.79 3.77 -21.99
N HIS A 99 -14.80 3.44 -20.69
CA HIS A 99 -16.01 2.91 -20.03
C HIS A 99 -16.73 3.91 -19.11
N GLY A 100 -16.03 4.95 -18.62
CA GLY A 100 -16.57 5.99 -17.73
C GLY A 100 -16.88 5.50 -16.31
N LYS A 101 -17.88 4.61 -16.17
CA LYS A 101 -18.23 3.94 -14.90
C LYS A 101 -17.69 2.51 -14.94
N CYS A 102 -16.69 2.21 -14.11
CA CYS A 102 -16.02 0.92 -14.13
C CYS A 102 -15.43 0.54 -12.76
N GLN A 103 -14.97 -0.71 -12.65
CA GLN A 103 -14.26 -1.22 -11.48
C GLN A 103 -12.82 -1.58 -11.84
N ILE A 104 -11.88 -1.17 -10.99
CA ILE A 104 -10.48 -1.58 -11.05
C ILE A 104 -10.21 -2.50 -9.86
N VAL A 105 -9.70 -3.70 -10.12
CA VAL A 105 -9.35 -4.67 -9.07
C VAL A 105 -7.84 -4.88 -9.08
N ALA A 106 -7.16 -4.42 -8.03
CA ALA A 106 -5.74 -4.64 -7.83
C ALA A 106 -5.52 -5.87 -6.93
N LEU A 107 -5.01 -6.95 -7.53
CA LEU A 107 -4.64 -8.17 -6.82
C LEU A 107 -3.18 -8.06 -6.34
N GLY A 108 -2.95 -8.21 -5.04
CA GLY A 108 -1.66 -7.89 -4.43
C GLY A 108 -1.42 -6.38 -4.41
N GLY A 109 -2.40 -5.61 -3.95
CA GLY A 109 -2.36 -4.14 -3.97
C GLY A 109 -1.26 -3.54 -3.09
N GLY A 110 -0.84 -4.25 -2.04
CA GLY A 110 0.27 -3.90 -1.18
C GLY A 110 0.34 -2.41 -0.81
N SER A 111 1.53 -1.85 -0.92
CA SER A 111 1.78 -0.42 -0.72
C SER A 111 1.55 0.44 -1.97
N ASP A 112 0.85 -0.04 -3.00
CA ASP A 112 0.54 0.78 -4.19
C ASP A 112 -0.36 1.96 -3.79
N THR A 113 -0.18 3.10 -4.44
CA THR A 113 -0.85 4.37 -4.15
C THR A 113 -1.75 4.82 -5.30
N ARG A 114 -1.79 4.05 -6.41
CA ARG A 114 -2.57 4.38 -7.62
C ARG A 114 -4.06 4.58 -7.34
N SER A 115 -4.63 3.77 -6.44
CA SER A 115 -6.05 3.87 -6.06
C SER A 115 -6.42 5.28 -5.64
N PHE A 116 -5.56 5.95 -4.87
CA PHE A 116 -5.80 7.31 -4.40
C PHE A 116 -5.84 8.33 -5.55
N ARG A 117 -4.90 8.25 -6.50
CA ARG A 117 -4.89 9.13 -7.69
C ARG A 117 -6.13 8.92 -8.55
N VAL A 118 -6.47 7.65 -8.82
CA VAL A 118 -7.64 7.30 -9.64
C VAL A 118 -8.93 7.82 -9.01
N LEU A 119 -9.10 7.68 -7.70
CA LEU A 119 -10.30 8.15 -6.99
C LEU A 119 -10.38 9.68 -6.88
N GLN A 120 -9.24 10.38 -6.89
CA GLN A 120 -9.19 11.84 -6.99
C GLN A 120 -9.68 12.34 -8.36
N GLU A 121 -9.26 11.67 -9.42
CA GLU A 121 -9.52 12.09 -10.80
C GLU A 121 -10.89 11.59 -11.31
N HIS A 122 -11.39 10.48 -10.79
CA HIS A 122 -12.55 9.78 -11.35
C HIS A 122 -13.58 9.38 -10.29
N ALA A 123 -14.62 10.19 -10.14
CA ALA A 123 -15.70 9.98 -9.15
C ALA A 123 -16.59 8.75 -9.41
N ASN A 124 -16.59 8.20 -10.63
CA ASN A 124 -17.45 7.09 -11.05
C ASN A 124 -16.71 5.73 -11.08
N VAL A 125 -15.47 5.70 -10.58
CA VAL A 125 -14.65 4.49 -10.55
C VAL A 125 -14.71 3.87 -9.17
N CYS A 126 -14.94 2.56 -9.13
CA CYS A 126 -14.82 1.75 -7.92
C CYS A 126 -13.44 1.08 -7.92
N TYR A 127 -12.64 1.27 -6.87
CA TYR A 127 -11.30 0.69 -6.79
C TYR A 127 -11.21 -0.32 -5.65
N THR A 128 -10.94 -1.57 -5.98
CA THR A 128 -10.84 -2.68 -5.04
C THR A 128 -9.40 -3.16 -4.96
N GLU A 129 -8.85 -3.26 -3.75
CA GLU A 129 -7.50 -3.73 -3.48
C GLU A 129 -7.55 -4.97 -2.58
N ILE A 130 -7.01 -6.07 -3.09
CA ILE A 130 -7.00 -7.37 -2.40
C ILE A 130 -5.57 -7.71 -2.03
N ASP A 131 -5.33 -8.02 -0.76
CA ASP A 131 -4.02 -8.46 -0.26
C ASP A 131 -4.17 -9.25 1.05
N PHE A 132 -3.04 -9.72 1.60
CA PHE A 132 -2.98 -10.33 2.92
C PHE A 132 -3.50 -9.37 3.99
N PRO A 133 -4.24 -9.88 5.00
CA PRO A 133 -4.81 -9.07 6.08
C PRO A 133 -3.81 -8.13 6.77
N GLU A 134 -2.55 -8.52 6.91
CA GLU A 134 -1.56 -7.66 7.54
C GLU A 134 -1.17 -6.45 6.69
N LEU A 135 -1.09 -6.60 5.37
CA LEU A 135 -0.78 -5.47 4.48
C LEU A 135 -1.97 -4.52 4.36
N THR A 136 -3.19 -5.07 4.26
CA THR A 136 -4.41 -4.25 4.23
C THR A 136 -4.59 -3.47 5.54
N LYS A 137 -4.34 -4.09 6.70
CA LYS A 137 -4.33 -3.41 8.00
C LYS A 137 -3.29 -2.27 8.07
N ILE A 138 -2.06 -2.49 7.61
CA ILE A 138 -1.03 -1.44 7.56
C ILE A 138 -1.50 -0.25 6.71
N LYS A 139 -2.09 -0.51 5.55
CA LYS A 139 -2.62 0.53 4.66
C LYS A 139 -3.83 1.25 5.27
N LYS A 140 -4.74 0.53 5.92
CA LYS A 140 -5.89 1.07 6.67
C LYS A 140 -5.42 2.00 7.80
N ILE A 141 -4.36 1.63 8.52
CA ILE A 141 -3.72 2.49 9.53
C ILE A 141 -3.22 3.79 8.88
N ALA A 142 -2.57 3.72 7.71
CA ALA A 142 -2.11 4.91 7.00
C ALA A 142 -3.28 5.84 6.61
N ILE A 143 -4.34 5.28 6.03
CA ILE A 143 -5.55 6.02 5.63
C ILE A 143 -6.18 6.69 6.85
N SER A 144 -6.31 5.98 7.97
CA SER A 144 -6.94 6.51 9.19
C SER A 144 -6.22 7.73 9.79
N LYS A 145 -4.94 7.92 9.48
CA LYS A 145 -4.12 9.02 10.01
C LYS A 145 -4.08 10.24 9.11
N LEU A 146 -4.54 10.12 7.86
CA LEU A 146 -4.39 11.16 6.85
C LEU A 146 -5.74 11.67 6.40
N GLN A 147 -6.04 12.92 6.75
CA GLN A 147 -7.27 13.59 6.33
C GLN A 147 -7.40 13.61 4.79
N ARG A 148 -6.29 13.78 4.06
CA ARG A 148 -6.33 13.77 2.59
C ARG A 148 -6.80 12.42 2.04
N LEU A 149 -6.28 11.30 2.55
CA LEU A 149 -6.71 9.97 2.11
C LEU A 149 -8.18 9.71 2.45
N GLN A 150 -8.62 10.09 3.65
CA GLN A 150 -10.02 10.02 4.05
C GLN A 150 -10.95 10.80 3.13
N THR A 151 -10.56 12.01 2.72
CA THR A 151 -11.30 12.80 1.72
C THR A 151 -11.37 12.08 0.37
N ILE A 152 -10.27 11.45 -0.07
CA ILE A 152 -10.20 10.72 -1.34
C ILE A 152 -11.12 9.50 -1.34
N ILE A 153 -11.10 8.71 -0.26
CA ILE A 153 -11.96 7.52 -0.13
C ILE A 153 -13.38 7.85 0.34
N ARG A 154 -13.66 9.14 0.61
CA ARG A 154 -14.93 9.71 1.06
C ARG A 154 -15.47 9.10 2.36
N GLU A 155 -14.56 8.72 3.26
CA GLU A 155 -14.91 8.05 4.51
C GLU A 155 -14.11 8.65 5.66
N LYS A 156 -14.78 8.93 6.78
CA LYS A 156 -14.12 9.44 7.99
C LYS A 156 -13.78 8.28 8.91
N LEU A 157 -12.49 8.07 9.13
CA LEU A 157 -12.01 7.01 10.00
C LEU A 157 -11.42 7.61 11.29
N PRO A 158 -11.71 7.04 12.47
CA PRO A 158 -11.00 7.41 13.67
C PRO A 158 -9.51 7.04 13.51
N PRO A 159 -8.56 7.86 14.01
CA PRO A 159 -7.14 7.53 13.94
C PRO A 159 -6.84 6.18 14.60
N ILE A 160 -6.25 5.26 13.86
CA ILE A 160 -5.91 3.92 14.37
C ILE A 160 -4.48 3.94 14.91
N MET A 161 -4.33 3.60 16.19
CA MET A 161 -3.03 3.34 16.81
C MET A 161 -2.96 1.89 17.25
N ILE A 162 -1.86 1.22 16.88
CA ILE A 162 -1.58 -0.16 17.28
C ILE A 162 -0.32 -0.14 18.13
N LEU A 163 -0.44 -0.62 19.36
CA LEU A 163 0.61 -0.69 20.37
C LEU A 163 0.97 -2.13 20.73
N SER A 164 0.18 -3.11 20.29
CA SER A 164 0.43 -4.52 20.54
C SER A 164 0.05 -5.43 19.36
N ARG A 165 0.57 -6.66 19.36
CA ARG A 165 0.15 -7.71 18.42
C ARG A 165 -1.31 -8.09 18.58
N ALA A 166 -1.83 -8.09 19.81
CA ALA A 166 -3.22 -8.42 20.08
C ALA A 166 -4.16 -7.40 19.41
N GLU A 167 -3.84 -6.12 19.51
CA GLU A 167 -4.56 -5.05 18.80
C GLU A 167 -4.45 -5.20 17.28
N MET A 168 -3.26 -5.52 16.74
CA MET A 168 -3.08 -5.77 15.30
C MET A 168 -3.89 -6.97 14.80
N ALA A 169 -4.00 -8.02 15.61
CA ALA A 169 -4.78 -9.21 15.28
C ALA A 169 -6.28 -8.91 15.26
N LEU A 170 -6.76 -8.13 16.23
CA LEU A 170 -8.18 -7.73 16.37
C LEU A 170 -8.62 -6.66 15.37
N LEU A 171 -7.69 -5.86 14.84
CA LEU A 171 -8.03 -4.86 13.83
C LEU A 171 -8.62 -5.55 12.59
N ASP A 172 -9.80 -5.11 12.18
CA ASP A 172 -10.43 -5.58 10.96
C ASP A 172 -9.59 -5.20 9.72
N ALA A 173 -9.37 -6.18 8.86
CA ALA A 173 -8.55 -6.06 7.65
C ALA A 173 -9.27 -5.31 6.54
N ASP A 174 -10.59 -5.34 6.56
CA ASP A 174 -11.40 -4.84 5.46
C ASP A 174 -11.77 -3.36 5.67
N LEU A 175 -11.88 -2.61 4.59
CA LEU A 175 -12.35 -1.23 4.58
C LEU A 175 -13.16 -1.04 3.30
N HIS A 176 -14.46 -0.86 3.47
CA HIS A 176 -15.39 -0.69 2.36
C HIS A 176 -16.07 0.68 2.46
N THR A 177 -15.93 1.46 1.41
CA THR A 177 -16.60 2.75 1.20
C THR A 177 -17.38 2.71 -0.10
N GLU A 178 -18.03 3.82 -0.46
CA GLU A 178 -18.78 3.96 -1.71
C GLU A 178 -17.96 3.51 -2.94
N ASN A 179 -16.72 3.98 -3.05
CA ASN A 179 -15.88 3.80 -4.24
C ASN A 179 -14.52 3.15 -3.96
N TYR A 180 -14.23 2.78 -2.71
CA TYR A 180 -12.97 2.16 -2.32
C TYR A 180 -13.21 0.91 -1.49
N GLN A 181 -12.58 -0.19 -1.87
CA GLN A 181 -12.62 -1.44 -1.12
C GLN A 181 -11.19 -1.92 -0.92
N LEU A 182 -10.84 -2.22 0.31
CA LEU A 182 -9.54 -2.76 0.70
C LEU A 182 -9.80 -4.00 1.54
N GLY A 183 -9.18 -5.13 1.22
CA GLY A 183 -9.39 -6.38 1.93
C GLY A 183 -9.88 -7.52 1.05
N LEU A 184 -10.32 -8.61 1.69
CA LEU A 184 -10.94 -9.75 0.99
C LEU A 184 -12.46 -9.51 0.97
N VAL A 185 -13.03 -9.46 -0.23
CA VAL A 185 -14.49 -9.31 -0.44
C VAL A 185 -15.22 -10.59 -0.04
#